data_AF-A0A7K5BIU7-F1
#
_entry.id   AF-A0A7K5BIU7-F1
#
_cell.length_a   1.000
_cell.length_b   1.000
_cell.length_c   1.000
_cell.angle_alpha   90.00
_cell.angle_beta   90.00
_cell.angle_gamma   90.00
#
_symmetry.space_group_name_H-M   'P 1'
#
loop_
_entity.id
_entity.type
_entity.pdbx_description
1 polymer ?
#
loop_
_entity_poly.entity_id
_entity_poly.type
_entity_poly.pdbx_seq_one_letter_code
_entity_poly.pdbx_strand_id
1 'polypeptide(L)'
;MPASVITAPGPPLHDGVREGCDRLVQLLLLNLQKLVHGRGAPALAEGPPRPVPFLEALRPHVRELCVETLRLERKRFLWQHQLLGLLAVYSAPHGAAEALFFLLALAKSPEELALAPQLHAVLCAVLPDPLPAAVAAAVAQIHAGRLPEPQLAQLLRNLALVL
;
A
#
# COMPACT_ATOMS: atom_id res chain seq x y z
N MET A 1 -32.82 19.33 -15.69
CA MET A 1 -32.30 19.10 -14.32
C MET A 1 -33.43 18.50 -13.49
N PRO A 2 -33.38 17.21 -13.11
CA PRO A 2 -34.07 16.83 -11.89
C PRO A 2 -33.26 15.92 -10.94
N ALA A 3 -33.57 16.12 -9.65
CA ALA A 3 -33.44 15.22 -8.51
C ALA A 3 -32.04 14.92 -7.96
N SER A 4 -31.53 15.89 -7.20
CA SER A 4 -30.71 15.62 -6.01
C SER A 4 -31.50 14.74 -5.04
N VAL A 5 -31.35 13.43 -5.13
CA VAL A 5 -31.84 12.49 -4.12
C VAL A 5 -30.96 12.64 -2.88
N ILE A 6 -31.58 13.24 -1.87
CA ILE A 6 -31.10 13.34 -0.49
C ILE A 6 -30.80 11.92 -0.01
N THR A 7 -29.51 11.55 0.07
CA THR A 7 -29.08 10.39 0.86
C THR A 7 -29.33 10.74 2.32
N ALA A 8 -30.52 10.41 2.83
CA ALA A 8 -30.72 10.34 4.27
C ALA A 8 -29.63 9.43 4.85
N PRO A 9 -29.01 9.76 6.00
CA PRO A 9 -28.06 8.86 6.63
C PRO A 9 -28.78 7.54 6.91
N GLY A 10 -28.42 6.51 6.16
CA GLY A 10 -28.99 5.18 6.35
C GLY A 10 -28.77 4.71 7.79
N PRO A 11 -29.65 3.83 8.30
CA PRO A 11 -29.50 3.28 9.65
C PRO A 11 -28.08 2.72 9.82
N PRO A 12 -27.49 2.81 11.03
CA PRO A 12 -26.14 2.31 11.27
C PRO A 12 -26.08 0.85 10.79
N LEU A 13 -25.16 0.58 9.87
CA LEU A 13 -24.89 -0.77 9.36
C LEU A 13 -24.77 -1.73 10.54
N HIS A 14 -25.62 -2.76 10.58
CA HIS A 14 -25.58 -3.79 11.62
C HIS A 14 -24.15 -4.32 11.79
N ASP A 15 -23.68 -4.40 13.03
CA ASP A 15 -22.29 -4.82 13.33
C ASP A 15 -21.95 -6.20 12.72
N GLY A 16 -22.94 -7.10 12.61
CA GLY A 16 -22.77 -8.39 11.94
C GLY A 16 -22.44 -8.31 10.44
N VAL A 17 -22.98 -7.31 9.72
CA VAL A 17 -22.64 -7.09 8.30
C VAL A 17 -21.20 -6.61 8.17
N ARG A 18 -20.79 -5.67 9.04
CA ARG A 18 -19.43 -5.14 9.06
C ARG A 18 -18.41 -6.24 9.35
N GLU A 19 -18.68 -7.06 10.36
CA GLU A 19 -17.80 -8.18 10.71
C GLU A 19 -17.75 -9.24 9.59
N GLY A 20 -18.89 -9.52 8.95
CA GLY A 20 -18.93 -10.38 7.76
C GLY A 20 -18.06 -9.85 6.62
N CYS A 21 -18.14 -8.55 6.32
CA CYS A 21 -17.28 -7.90 5.33
C CYS A 21 -15.80 -7.96 5.72
N ASP A 22 -15.45 -7.71 6.99
CA ASP A 22 -14.07 -7.78 7.47
C ASP A 22 -13.49 -9.19 7.26
N ARG A 23 -14.26 -10.24 7.58
CA ARG A 23 -13.85 -11.64 7.34
C ARG A 23 -13.69 -11.96 5.85
N LEU A 24 -14.60 -11.47 5.00
CA LEU A 24 -14.48 -11.62 3.54
C LEU A 24 -13.21 -10.96 3.02
N VAL A 25 -12.90 -9.74 3.45
CA VAL A 25 -11.67 -9.04 3.07
C VAL A 25 -10.43 -9.81 3.52
N GLN A 26 -10.43 -10.35 4.74
CA GLN A 26 -9.32 -11.18 5.23
C GLN A 26 -9.10 -12.43 4.37
N LEU A 27 -10.18 -13.13 3.99
CA LEU A 27 -10.10 -14.31 3.12
C LEU A 27 -9.58 -13.95 1.72
N LEU A 28 -10.02 -12.81 1.16
CA LEU A 28 -9.54 -12.31 -0.12
C LEU A 28 -8.05 -11.96 -0.07
N LEU A 29 -7.59 -11.28 0.99
CA LEU A 29 -6.17 -10.96 1.19
C LEU A 29 -5.31 -12.21 1.38
N LEU A 30 -5.81 -13.20 2.12
CA LEU A 30 -5.14 -14.48 2.26
C LEU A 30 -5.00 -15.21 0.92
N ASN A 31 -6.05 -15.16 0.08
CA ASN A 31 -5.98 -15.73 -1.26
C ASN A 31 -4.97 -14.98 -2.14
N LEU A 32 -4.96 -13.65 -2.11
CA LEU A 32 -3.96 -12.85 -2.83
C LEU A 32 -2.54 -13.15 -2.34
N GLN A 33 -2.34 -13.33 -1.03
CA GLN A 33 -1.04 -13.71 -0.49
C GLN A 33 -0.55 -15.04 -1.08
N LYS A 34 -1.41 -16.06 -1.17
CA LYS A 34 -1.07 -17.33 -1.82
C LYS A 34 -0.73 -17.15 -3.29
N LEU A 35 -1.47 -16.30 -4.00
CA LEU A 35 -1.21 -16.01 -5.42
C LEU A 35 0.09 -15.23 -5.65
N VAL A 36 0.50 -14.35 -4.73
CA VAL A 36 1.74 -13.57 -4.84
C VAL A 36 2.96 -14.41 -4.46
N HIS A 37 2.91 -15.10 -3.32
CA HIS A 37 4.06 -15.87 -2.81
C HIS A 37 4.19 -17.24 -3.51
N GLY A 38 3.10 -17.79 -4.03
CA GLY A 38 3.11 -19.03 -4.83
C GLY A 38 3.72 -18.90 -6.23
N ARG A 39 4.06 -17.68 -6.67
CA ARG A 39 4.69 -17.43 -7.99
C ARG A 39 6.11 -18.01 -8.10
N GLY A 40 6.79 -18.21 -6.97
CA GLY A 40 8.18 -18.68 -6.90
C GLY A 40 8.36 -20.16 -6.57
N ALA A 41 7.27 -20.93 -6.37
CA ALA A 41 7.39 -22.37 -6.16
C ALA A 41 7.74 -23.03 -7.51
N PRO A 42 8.70 -23.98 -7.55
CA PRO A 42 9.01 -24.72 -8.77
C PRO A 42 7.85 -25.69 -9.05
N ALA A 43 6.77 -25.18 -9.63
CA ALA A 43 5.89 -26.04 -10.38
C ALA A 43 6.71 -26.55 -11.56
N LEU A 44 6.62 -27.85 -11.84
CA LEU A 44 7.25 -28.56 -12.97
C LEU A 44 6.81 -28.04 -14.36
N ALA A 45 6.30 -26.82 -14.44
CA ALA A 45 5.87 -26.11 -15.63
C ALA A 45 6.63 -24.78 -15.69
N GLU A 46 7.65 -24.73 -16.55
CA GLU A 46 8.37 -23.51 -16.95
C GLU A 46 7.42 -22.50 -17.63
N GLY A 47 6.60 -21.81 -16.85
CA GLY A 47 5.69 -20.77 -17.33
C GLY A 47 5.97 -19.44 -16.64
N PRO A 48 5.84 -18.30 -17.34
CA PRO A 48 5.87 -17.00 -16.68
C PRO A 48 4.77 -16.93 -15.62
N PRO A 49 5.01 -16.25 -14.49
CA PRO A 49 4.07 -16.25 -13.39
C PRO A 49 2.75 -15.59 -13.81
N ARG A 50 1.64 -16.32 -13.67
CA ARG A 50 0.31 -15.91 -14.17
C ARG A 50 -0.07 -14.53 -13.63
N PRO A 51 -0.48 -13.55 -14.46
CA PRO A 51 -0.86 -12.22 -13.98
C PRO A 51 -2.04 -12.31 -13.01
N VAL A 52 -2.07 -11.42 -12.01
CA VAL A 52 -3.21 -11.27 -11.09
C VAL A 52 -3.95 -10.00 -11.50
N PRO A 53 -5.06 -10.08 -12.27
CA PRO A 53 -5.69 -8.90 -12.89
C PRO A 53 -6.07 -7.80 -11.90
N PHE A 54 -6.47 -8.19 -10.68
CA PHE A 54 -6.77 -7.26 -9.61
C PHE A 54 -5.55 -6.40 -9.21
N LEU A 55 -4.38 -7.02 -9.03
CA LEU A 55 -3.16 -6.31 -8.66
C LEU A 55 -2.61 -5.48 -9.83
N GLU A 56 -2.76 -5.97 -11.07
CA GLU A 56 -2.42 -5.21 -12.28
C GLU A 56 -3.22 -3.91 -12.39
N ALA A 57 -4.53 -3.96 -12.14
CA ALA A 57 -5.41 -2.80 -12.15
C ALA A 57 -5.16 -1.85 -10.96
N LEU A 58 -4.69 -2.38 -9.84
CA LEU A 58 -4.42 -1.60 -8.63
C LEU A 58 -3.07 -0.86 -8.67
N ARG A 59 -2.06 -1.40 -9.38
CA ARG A 59 -0.72 -0.83 -9.49
C ARG A 59 -0.65 0.67 -9.84
N PRO A 60 -1.40 1.23 -10.81
CA PRO A 60 -1.36 2.67 -11.06
C PRO A 60 -1.93 3.53 -9.92
N HIS A 61 -2.59 2.92 -8.93
CA HIS A 61 -3.26 3.59 -7.83
C HIS A 61 -2.52 3.45 -6.48
N VAL A 62 -1.22 3.11 -6.49
CA VAL A 62 -0.42 2.93 -5.26
C VAL A 62 -0.43 4.18 -4.40
N ARG A 63 -0.35 5.36 -5.01
CA ARG A 63 -0.36 6.64 -4.29
C ARG A 63 -1.68 6.84 -3.54
N GLU A 64 -2.81 6.63 -4.21
CA GLU A 64 -4.15 6.75 -3.61
C GLU A 64 -4.31 5.72 -2.49
N LEU A 65 -3.84 4.49 -2.68
CA LEU A 65 -3.86 3.46 -1.65
C LEU A 65 -3.05 3.88 -0.42
N CYS A 66 -1.86 4.46 -0.59
CA CYS A 66 -1.07 5.00 0.52
C CYS A 66 -1.82 6.12 1.25
N VAL A 67 -2.42 7.07 0.52
CA VAL A 67 -3.22 8.16 1.12
C VAL A 67 -4.38 7.61 1.96
N GLU A 68 -5.13 6.64 1.44
CA GLU A 68 -6.25 6.04 2.17
C GLU A 68 -5.78 5.23 3.38
N THR A 69 -4.65 4.52 3.26
CA THR A 69 -4.05 3.76 4.37
C THR A 69 -3.64 4.70 5.52
N LEU A 70 -3.07 5.86 5.18
CA LEU A 70 -2.65 6.87 6.15
C LEU A 70 -3.80 7.59 6.85
N ARG A 71 -5.07 7.40 6.44
CA ARG A 71 -6.22 7.95 7.19
C ARG A 71 -6.49 7.24 8.51
N LEU A 72 -5.89 6.06 8.73
CA LEU A 72 -6.01 5.28 9.96
C LEU A 72 -7.48 5.03 10.40
N GLU A 73 -8.37 4.85 9.42
CA GLU A 73 -9.82 4.70 9.67
C GLU A 73 -10.14 3.32 10.30
N ARG A 74 -10.29 3.27 11.63
CA ARG A 74 -10.67 2.06 12.38
C ARG A 74 -9.77 0.87 12.04
N LYS A 75 -10.31 -0.23 11.49
CA LYS A 75 -9.55 -1.41 11.03
C LYS A 75 -9.23 -1.38 9.53
N ARG A 76 -9.68 -0.34 8.81
CA ARG A 76 -9.57 -0.25 7.35
C ARG A 76 -8.11 -0.20 6.90
N PHE A 77 -7.32 0.61 7.60
CA PHE A 77 -5.91 0.78 7.28
C PHE A 77 -5.12 -0.53 7.40
N LEU A 78 -5.51 -1.45 8.29
CA LEU A 78 -4.81 -2.73 8.49
C LEU A 78 -4.84 -3.57 7.22
N TRP A 79 -6.02 -3.73 6.62
CA TRP A 79 -6.17 -4.54 5.41
C TRP A 79 -5.64 -3.80 4.17
N GLN A 80 -5.72 -2.46 4.14
CA GLN A 80 -5.11 -1.66 3.06
C GLN A 80 -3.59 -1.73 3.10
N HIS A 81 -3.00 -1.71 4.29
CA HIS A 81 -1.57 -1.86 4.50
C HIS A 81 -1.08 -3.26 4.08
N GLN A 82 -1.82 -4.31 4.44
CA GLN A 82 -1.55 -5.66 3.95
C GLN A 82 -1.65 -5.75 2.42
N LEU A 83 -2.68 -5.14 1.82
CA LEU A 83 -2.84 -5.09 0.37
C LEU A 83 -1.68 -4.34 -0.31
N LEU A 84 -1.23 -3.23 0.27
CA LEU A 84 -0.07 -2.47 -0.20
C LEU A 84 1.20 -3.32 -0.19
N GLY A 85 1.44 -4.10 0.87
CA GLY A 85 2.53 -5.06 0.94
C GLY A 85 2.46 -6.13 -0.15
N LEU A 86 1.30 -6.73 -0.38
CA LEU A 86 1.10 -7.71 -1.45
C LEU A 86 1.34 -7.11 -2.83
N LEU A 87 0.86 -5.88 -3.07
CA LEU A 87 1.06 -5.16 -4.33
C LEU A 87 2.53 -4.80 -4.58
N ALA A 88 3.24 -4.39 -3.52
CA ALA A 88 4.66 -4.07 -3.54
C ALA A 88 5.50 -5.30 -3.89
N VAL A 89 5.21 -6.46 -3.29
CA VAL A 89 5.87 -7.74 -3.62
C VAL A 89 5.54 -8.19 -5.04
N TYR A 90 4.29 -8.07 -5.44
CA TYR A 90 3.85 -8.40 -6.80
C TYR A 90 4.54 -7.57 -7.88
N SER A 91 4.77 -6.28 -7.59
CA SER A 91 5.36 -5.31 -8.53
C SER A 91 6.86 -5.08 -8.27
N ALA A 92 7.51 -5.97 -7.51
CA ALA A 92 8.92 -5.86 -7.18
C ALA A 92 9.81 -5.89 -8.46
N PRO A 93 10.93 -5.16 -8.48
CA PRO A 93 11.50 -4.38 -7.37
C PRO A 93 10.92 -2.97 -7.21
N HIS A 94 10.31 -2.39 -8.27
CA HIS A 94 9.90 -0.98 -8.27
C HIS A 94 8.73 -0.67 -7.33
N GLY A 95 7.76 -1.57 -7.21
CA GLY A 95 6.58 -1.35 -6.36
C GLY A 95 6.91 -1.23 -4.86
N ALA A 96 7.94 -1.94 -4.40
CA ALA A 96 8.41 -1.85 -3.02
C ALA A 96 9.01 -0.47 -2.71
N ALA A 97 9.85 0.04 -3.62
CA ALA A 97 10.45 1.36 -3.51
C ALA A 97 9.39 2.48 -3.56
N GLU A 98 8.43 2.38 -4.49
CA GLU A 98 7.33 3.35 -4.64
C GLU A 98 6.42 3.40 -3.40
N ALA A 99 6.02 2.25 -2.87
CA ALA A 99 5.16 2.19 -1.69
C ALA A 99 5.82 2.85 -0.47
N LEU A 100 7.09 2.53 -0.21
CA LEU A 100 7.86 3.13 0.89
C LEU A 100 8.03 4.64 0.69
N PHE A 101 8.36 5.07 -0.53
CA PHE A 101 8.46 6.49 -0.86
C PHE A 101 7.17 7.24 -0.54
N PHE A 102 6.01 6.74 -0.99
CA PHE A 102 4.74 7.42 -0.74
C PHE A 102 4.35 7.45 0.73
N LEU A 103 4.57 6.37 1.50
CA LEU A 103 4.31 6.40 2.94
C LEU A 103 5.19 7.45 3.64
N LEU A 104 6.49 7.50 3.32
CA LEU A 104 7.42 8.48 3.89
C LEU A 104 7.13 9.91 3.46
N ALA A 105 6.71 10.14 2.21
CA ALA A 105 6.44 11.49 1.71
C ALA A 105 5.09 12.05 2.20
N LEU A 106 4.13 11.18 2.54
CA LEU A 106 2.75 11.58 2.83
C LEU A 106 2.37 11.49 4.32
N ALA A 107 3.11 10.72 5.14
CA ALA A 107 2.83 10.62 6.58
C ALA A 107 3.01 11.95 7.30
N LYS A 108 2.02 12.35 8.10
CA LYS A 108 1.96 13.62 8.85
C LYS A 108 2.03 13.42 10.35
N SER A 109 1.76 12.21 10.84
CA SER A 109 1.77 11.86 12.27
C SER A 109 2.75 10.71 12.55
N PRO A 110 3.16 10.50 13.81
CA PRO A 110 4.01 9.36 14.16
C PRO A 110 3.30 8.01 13.97
N GLU A 111 1.98 7.95 14.18
CA GLU A 111 1.19 6.74 13.93
C GLU A 111 1.15 6.39 12.44
N GLU A 112 0.99 7.40 11.58
CA GLU A 112 1.08 7.26 10.13
C GLU A 112 2.48 6.81 9.70
N LEU A 113 3.52 7.43 10.27
CA LEU A 113 4.91 7.13 9.96
C LEU A 113 5.31 5.71 10.38
N ALA A 114 4.75 5.19 11.47
CA ALA A 114 5.00 3.83 11.96
C ALA A 114 4.62 2.74 10.94
N LEU A 115 3.75 3.04 9.96
CA LEU A 115 3.42 2.11 8.88
C LEU A 115 4.59 1.88 7.92
N ALA A 116 5.47 2.85 7.71
CA ALA A 116 6.62 2.70 6.81
C ALA A 116 7.62 1.62 7.27
N PRO A 117 8.13 1.60 8.51
CA PRO A 117 9.01 0.54 8.99
C PRO A 117 8.29 -0.81 9.12
N GLN A 118 6.98 -0.83 9.41
CA GLN A 118 6.19 -2.07 9.40
C GLN A 118 6.14 -2.69 8.00
N LEU A 119 5.88 -1.88 6.98
CA LEU A 119 5.92 -2.33 5.58
C LEU A 119 7.32 -2.81 5.20
N HIS A 120 8.36 -2.04 5.53
CA HIS A 120 9.75 -2.40 5.24
C HIS A 120 10.13 -3.76 5.83
N ALA A 121 9.78 -4.02 7.09
CA ALA A 121 10.04 -5.30 7.74
C ALA A 121 9.38 -6.48 7.00
N VAL A 122 8.12 -6.32 6.57
CA VAL A 122 7.41 -7.35 5.79
C VAL A 122 8.05 -7.55 4.41
N LEU A 123 8.46 -6.47 3.73
CA LEU A 123 9.09 -6.55 2.42
C LEU A 123 10.46 -7.23 2.49
N CYS A 124 11.30 -6.88 3.46
CA CYS A 124 12.63 -7.47 3.67
C CYS A 124 12.58 -8.97 3.99
N ALA A 125 11.46 -9.49 4.49
CA ALA A 125 11.30 -10.92 4.71
C ALA A 125 11.20 -11.72 3.40
N VAL A 126 10.87 -11.09 2.27
CA VAL A 126 10.58 -11.76 0.99
C VAL A 126 11.29 -11.15 -0.22
N LEU A 127 11.91 -9.98 -0.08
CA LEU A 127 12.64 -9.26 -1.11
C LEU A 127 14.01 -8.79 -0.59
N PRO A 128 14.99 -8.55 -1.49
CA PRO A 128 16.15 -7.74 -1.16
C PRO A 128 15.73 -6.36 -0.64
N ASP A 129 16.56 -5.76 0.22
CA ASP A 129 16.24 -4.48 0.87
C ASP A 129 15.79 -3.41 -0.15
N PRO A 130 14.52 -2.95 -0.10
CA PRO A 130 13.99 -1.98 -1.03
C PRO A 130 14.39 -0.54 -0.69
N LEU A 131 14.97 -0.29 0.49
CA LEU A 131 15.27 1.07 0.98
C LEU A 131 16.25 1.84 0.08
N PRO A 132 17.37 1.28 -0.40
CA PRO A 132 18.28 2.01 -1.29
C PRO A 132 17.61 2.46 -2.59
N ALA A 133 16.74 1.63 -3.15
CA ALA A 133 15.97 1.97 -4.36
C ALA A 133 14.93 3.07 -4.07
N ALA A 134 14.26 3.01 -2.91
CA ALA A 134 13.33 4.05 -2.48
C ALA A 134 14.02 5.41 -2.30
N VAL A 135 15.21 5.42 -1.68
CA VAL A 135 16.01 6.64 -1.48
C VAL A 135 16.50 7.19 -2.83
N ALA A 136 17.00 6.34 -3.72
CA ALA A 136 17.43 6.78 -5.05
C ALA A 136 16.26 7.38 -5.85
N ALA A 137 15.09 6.75 -5.80
CA ALA A 137 13.88 7.27 -6.43
C ALA A 137 13.46 8.62 -5.81
N ALA A 138 13.48 8.74 -4.48
CA ALA A 138 13.19 9.98 -3.77
C ALA A 138 14.11 11.12 -4.23
N VAL A 139 15.43 10.89 -4.22
CA VAL A 139 16.45 11.85 -4.67
C VAL A 139 16.22 12.26 -6.12
N ALA A 140 15.88 11.32 -7.00
CA ALA A 140 15.54 11.61 -8.39
C ALA A 140 14.29 12.50 -8.52
N GLN A 141 13.24 12.26 -7.72
CA GLN A 141 12.04 13.10 -7.71
C GLN A 141 12.31 14.53 -7.20
N ILE A 142 13.23 14.66 -6.23
CA ILE A 142 13.67 15.96 -5.69
C ILE A 142 14.41 16.74 -6.78
N HIS A 143 15.40 16.14 -7.42
CA HIS A 143 16.17 16.80 -8.48
C HIS A 143 15.32 17.13 -9.71
N ALA A 144 14.33 16.30 -10.02
CA ALA A 144 13.40 16.55 -11.12
C ALA A 144 12.36 17.64 -10.81
N GLY A 145 12.34 18.22 -9.59
CA GLY A 145 11.36 19.24 -9.20
C GLY A 145 9.92 18.72 -9.18
N ARG A 146 9.72 17.40 -9.04
CA ARG A 146 8.40 16.76 -9.10
C ARG A 146 7.68 16.73 -7.77
N LEU A 147 8.40 16.98 -6.68
CA LEU A 147 7.86 17.08 -5.33
C LEU A 147 7.57 18.53 -4.96
N PRO A 148 6.32 18.86 -4.59
CA PRO A 148 6.02 20.15 -3.97
C PRO A 148 6.87 20.37 -2.71
N GLU A 149 7.31 21.59 -2.48
CA GLU A 149 8.10 21.98 -1.30
C GLU A 149 7.56 21.45 0.05
N PRO A 150 6.25 21.51 0.37
CA PRO A 150 5.76 20.95 1.63
C PRO A 150 5.92 19.43 1.73
N GLN A 151 5.80 18.70 0.62
CA GLN A 151 6.03 17.25 0.59
C GLN A 151 7.51 16.91 0.71
N LEU A 152 8.39 17.73 0.12
CA LEU A 152 9.83 17.58 0.29
C LEU A 152 10.25 17.76 1.75
N ALA A 153 9.79 18.84 2.40
CA ALA A 153 10.08 19.09 3.82
C ALA A 153 9.57 17.94 4.70
N GLN A 154 8.36 17.44 4.42
CA GLN A 154 7.78 16.30 5.14
C GLN A 154 8.61 15.02 4.95
N LEU A 155 9.01 14.72 3.71
CA LEU A 155 9.83 13.55 3.40
C LEU A 155 11.17 13.59 4.15
N LEU A 156 11.88 14.72 4.11
CA LEU A 156 13.16 14.88 4.81
C LEU A 156 13.01 14.74 6.32
N ARG A 157 11.95 15.32 6.89
CA ARG A 157 11.64 15.18 8.31
C ARG A 157 11.35 13.72 8.68
N ASN A 158 10.54 13.03 7.89
CA ASN A 158 10.18 11.63 8.15
C ASN A 158 11.39 10.71 8.02
N LEU A 159 12.26 10.93 7.03
CA LEU A 159 13.53 10.21 6.93
C LEU A 159 14.39 10.42 8.18
N ALA A 160 14.50 11.66 8.67
CA ALA A 160 15.27 11.96 9.88
C ALA A 160 14.70 11.35 11.17
N LEU A 161 13.41 11.01 11.19
CA LEU A 161 12.75 10.37 12.35
C LEU A 161 12.83 8.84 12.32
N VAL A 162 13.09 8.25 11.15
CA VAL A 162 13.16 6.79 10.95
C VAL A 162 14.62 6.29 10.94
N LEU A 163 15.59 7.18 10.69
CA LEU A 163 17.02 6.96 10.85
C LEU A 163 17.42 7.01 12.33
#